data_AF-A0A9W4QQI9-F1
#
_entry.id   AF-A0A9W4QQI9-F1
#
_cell.length_a   1.000
_cell.length_b   1.000
_cell.length_c   1.000
_cell.angle_alpha   90.00
_cell.angle_beta   90.00
_cell.angle_gamma   90.00
#
_symmetry.space_group_name_H-M   'P 1'
#
loop_
_entity.id
_entity.type
_entity.pdbx_description
1 polymer ?
#
loop_
_entity_poly.entity_id
_entity_poly.type
_entity_poly.pdbx_seq_one_letter_code
_entity_poly.pdbx_strand_id
1 'polypeptide(L)'
;MAILFTSYSYNPPLSLYLAVNLEHPMKKLSKVQQKQQALVLSVADMLEEQARSELSGMLQCWYDVEYHLFPSSLLLCFQFEDEQTLEAAKPDLLKWQKRLSAAMLKKGVILKDMRKHLTFTLLGPDD
;
A
#
# COMPACT_ATOMS: atom_id res chain seq x y z
N MET A 1 -13.42 -6.17 -21.75
CA MET A 1 -12.72 -4.87 -21.68
C MET A 1 -12.09 -4.79 -20.30
N ALA A 2 -10.83 -5.19 -20.22
CA ALA A 2 -10.09 -5.32 -18.97
C ALA A 2 -9.70 -3.93 -18.48
N ILE A 3 -10.04 -3.63 -17.24
CA ILE A 3 -9.53 -2.46 -16.52
C ILE A 3 -8.07 -2.81 -16.23
N LEU A 4 -7.15 -2.27 -17.02
CA LEU A 4 -5.72 -2.30 -16.73
C LEU A 4 -5.52 -1.47 -15.46
N PHE A 5 -5.39 -2.14 -14.32
CA PHE A 5 -4.88 -1.53 -13.10
C PHE A 5 -3.41 -1.22 -13.37
N THR A 6 -3.08 0.05 -13.51
CA THR A 6 -1.70 0.49 -13.64
C THR A 6 -0.95 0.16 -12.35
N SER A 7 -0.18 -0.93 -12.42
CA SER A 7 0.92 -1.31 -11.57
C SER A 7 1.98 -0.20 -11.53
N TYR A 8 1.81 0.79 -10.66
CA TYR A 8 2.77 1.88 -10.50
C TYR A 8 3.89 1.48 -9.53
N SER A 9 5.00 1.01 -10.10
CA SER A 9 6.33 1.07 -9.49
C SER A 9 6.99 2.38 -9.91
N TYR A 10 6.62 3.50 -9.27
CA TYR A 10 7.31 4.77 -9.42
C TYR A 10 7.11 5.61 -8.17
N ASN A 11 8.20 5.97 -7.48
CA ASN A 11 8.21 6.91 -6.36
C ASN A 11 8.71 8.27 -6.87
N PRO A 12 7.82 9.16 -7.36
CA PRO A 12 8.19 10.53 -7.62
C PRO A 12 8.10 11.35 -6.33
N PRO A 13 8.95 12.39 -6.16
CA PRO A 13 8.86 13.28 -5.01
C PRO A 13 7.46 13.88 -4.88
N LEU A 14 6.97 14.08 -3.66
CA LEU A 14 5.64 14.66 -3.32
C LEU A 14 5.22 15.88 -4.17
N SER A 15 6.19 16.62 -4.72
CA SER A 15 5.98 17.74 -5.67
C SER A 15 5.38 17.33 -7.03
N LEU A 16 5.53 16.07 -7.47
CA LEU A 16 5.05 15.57 -8.77
C LEU A 16 3.68 14.87 -8.67
N TYR A 17 3.26 14.45 -7.47
CA TYR A 17 1.93 13.86 -7.23
C TYR A 17 0.79 14.84 -7.54
N LEU A 18 1.03 16.15 -7.40
CA LEU A 18 0.11 17.19 -7.85
C LEU A 18 0.03 17.30 -9.38
N ALA A 19 1.10 16.95 -10.10
CA ALA A 19 1.19 17.06 -11.56
C ALA A 19 0.60 15.84 -12.29
N VAL A 20 0.78 14.62 -11.76
CA VAL A 20 0.28 13.37 -12.38
C VAL A 20 -1.25 13.22 -12.30
N ASN A 21 -1.91 13.98 -11.41
CA ASN A 21 -3.38 14.01 -11.34
C ASN A 21 -4.08 14.66 -12.56
N LEU A 22 -3.33 15.05 -13.60
CA LEU A 22 -3.88 15.72 -14.78
C LEU A 22 -4.11 14.81 -16.01
N GLU A 23 -3.67 13.53 -16.03
CA GLU A 23 -3.68 12.74 -17.29
C GLU A 23 -4.23 11.30 -17.19
N HIS A 24 -5.16 11.00 -16.26
CA HIS A 24 -5.97 9.76 -16.32
C HIS A 24 -7.45 10.09 -16.60
N PRO A 25 -8.15 9.37 -17.51
CA PRO A 25 -9.54 9.65 -17.86
C PRO A 25 -10.43 9.59 -16.61
N MET A 26 -10.99 10.75 -16.27
CA MET A 26 -11.49 11.12 -14.96
C MET A 26 -12.62 10.22 -14.40
N LYS A 27 -12.32 9.44 -13.36
CA LYS A 27 -13.18 9.45 -12.17
C LYS A 27 -12.61 10.54 -11.26
N LYS A 28 -13.26 11.71 -11.22
CA LYS A 28 -12.94 12.75 -10.23
C LYS A 28 -13.10 12.14 -8.83
N LEU A 29 -11.99 11.72 -8.23
CA LEU A 29 -12.00 11.28 -6.84
C LEU A 29 -12.47 12.45 -5.99
N SER A 30 -13.48 12.23 -5.16
CA SER A 30 -14.02 13.24 -4.25
C SER A 30 -12.90 13.77 -3.35
N LYS A 31 -13.05 14.99 -2.81
CA LYS A 31 -12.10 15.57 -1.85
C LYS A 31 -11.80 14.62 -0.67
N VAL A 32 -12.78 13.78 -0.31
CA VAL A 32 -12.64 12.74 0.73
C VAL A 32 -11.74 11.60 0.26
N GLN A 33 -11.92 11.11 -0.96
CA GLN A 33 -11.12 10.00 -1.52
C GLN A 33 -9.67 10.41 -1.73
N GLN A 34 -9.42 11.63 -2.22
CA GLN A 34 -8.05 12.16 -2.34
C GLN A 34 -7.35 12.22 -0.98
N LYS A 35 -8.07 12.64 0.07
CA LYS A 35 -7.53 12.64 1.44
C LYS A 35 -7.25 11.24 1.96
N GLN A 36 -8.14 10.28 1.70
CA GLN A 36 -7.94 8.87 2.07
C GLN A 36 -6.73 8.29 1.33
N GLN A 37 -6.61 8.53 0.02
CA GLN A 37 -5.47 8.10 -0.78
C GLN A 37 -4.16 8.70 -0.27
N ALA A 38 -4.12 10.02 -0.02
CA ALA A 38 -2.93 10.68 0.52
C ALA A 38 -2.52 10.13 1.90
N LEU A 39 -3.50 9.75 2.73
CA LEU A 39 -3.26 9.10 4.01
C LEU A 39 -2.65 7.72 3.84
N VAL A 40 -3.24 6.88 2.97
CA VAL A 40 -2.75 5.53 2.67
C VAL A 40 -1.34 5.59 2.09
N LEU A 41 -1.11 6.45 1.09
CA LEU A 41 0.21 6.69 0.49
C LEU A 41 1.24 7.09 1.54
N SER A 42 0.91 8.06 2.40
CA SER A 42 1.82 8.49 3.47
C SER A 42 2.20 7.35 4.44
N VAL A 43 1.30 6.40 4.66
CA VAL A 43 1.58 5.24 5.51
C VAL A 43 2.37 4.17 4.75
N ALA A 44 2.04 3.92 3.49
CA ALA A 44 2.76 2.98 2.63
C ALA A 44 4.21 3.41 2.43
N ASP A 45 4.47 4.69 2.13
CA ASP A 45 5.82 5.24 1.93
C ASP A 45 6.69 5.08 3.19
N MET A 46 6.14 5.40 4.36
CA MET A 46 6.81 5.17 5.65
C MET A 46 7.09 3.69 5.92
N LEU A 47 6.14 2.80 5.59
CA LEU A 47 6.32 1.37 5.80
C LEU A 47 7.34 0.81 4.81
N GLU A 48 7.33 1.26 3.56
CA GLU A 48 8.28 0.86 2.52
C GLU A 48 9.72 1.25 2.89
N GLU A 49 9.94 2.48 3.37
CA GLU A 49 11.28 2.91 3.79
C GLU A 49 11.83 2.06 4.95
N GLN A 50 10.97 1.75 5.92
CA GLN A 50 11.33 0.84 7.02
C GLN A 50 11.54 -0.59 6.52
N ALA A 51 10.67 -1.06 5.63
CA ALA A 51 10.68 -2.43 5.15
C ALA A 51 11.89 -2.67 4.25
N ARG A 52 12.29 -1.71 3.43
CA ARG A 52 13.55 -1.78 2.65
C ARG A 52 14.79 -1.85 3.55
N SER A 53 14.71 -1.27 4.75
CA SER A 53 15.81 -1.30 5.72
C SER A 53 15.85 -2.60 6.54
N GLU A 54 14.69 -3.18 6.85
CA GLU A 54 14.57 -4.37 7.72
C GLU A 54 14.39 -5.69 6.95
N LEU A 55 13.71 -5.66 5.80
CA LEU A 55 13.39 -6.81 4.96
C LEU A 55 14.35 -6.85 3.77
N SER A 56 15.30 -7.78 3.81
CA SER A 56 16.18 -8.06 2.68
C SER A 56 15.41 -8.85 1.62
N GLY A 57 15.34 -8.32 0.40
CA GLY A 57 14.64 -8.96 -0.73
C GLY A 57 13.22 -8.45 -1.00
N MET A 58 12.81 -7.36 -0.35
CA MET A 58 11.59 -6.67 -0.72
C MET A 58 11.81 -5.85 -2.00
N LEU A 59 11.00 -6.13 -3.02
CA LEU A 59 11.02 -5.41 -4.30
C LEU A 59 10.24 -4.09 -4.21
N GLN A 60 8.96 -4.19 -3.85
CA GLN A 60 8.06 -3.05 -3.82
C GLN A 60 6.88 -3.27 -2.88
N CYS A 61 6.28 -2.17 -2.42
CA CYS A 61 5.03 -2.18 -1.68
C CYS A 61 3.92 -1.62 -2.57
N TRP A 62 2.84 -2.36 -2.73
CA TRP A 62 1.63 -1.88 -3.37
C TRP A 62 0.45 -2.00 -2.43
N TYR A 63 -0.62 -1.26 -2.71
CA TYR A 63 -1.84 -1.32 -1.92
C TYR A 63 -3.06 -1.33 -2.82
N ASP A 64 -4.07 -2.08 -2.41
CA ASP A 64 -5.41 -2.05 -2.98
C ASP A 64 -6.37 -1.39 -1.98
N VAL A 65 -7.27 -0.56 -2.50
CA VAL A 65 -8.25 0.10 -1.65
C VAL A 65 -9.54 0.38 -2.42
N GLU A 66 -10.61 -0.28 -1.99
CA GLU A 66 -11.95 0.10 -2.44
C GLU A 66 -12.47 1.27 -1.59
N TYR A 67 -12.42 2.49 -2.12
CA TYR A 67 -12.88 3.69 -1.42
C TYR A 67 -14.32 3.62 -0.88
N HIS A 68 -15.18 2.77 -1.46
CA HIS A 68 -16.56 2.56 -1.00
C HIS A 68 -16.64 1.76 0.31
N LEU A 69 -15.63 0.93 0.58
CA LEU A 69 -15.54 0.05 1.75
C LEU A 69 -14.42 0.48 2.71
N PHE A 70 -13.82 1.65 2.47
CA PHE A 70 -12.78 2.19 3.32
C PHE A 70 -13.31 2.44 4.75
N PRO A 71 -12.57 2.07 5.81
CA PRO A 71 -11.18 1.56 5.80
C PRO A 71 -11.04 0.03 5.75
N SER A 72 -12.15 -0.71 5.69
CA SER A 72 -12.15 -2.17 5.78
C SER A 72 -11.57 -2.88 4.55
N SER A 73 -11.60 -2.25 3.38
CA SER A 73 -11.08 -2.79 2.11
C SER A 73 -9.60 -2.50 1.86
N LEU A 74 -8.93 -1.74 2.72
CA LEU A 74 -7.53 -1.43 2.53
C LEU A 74 -6.69 -2.70 2.66
N LEU A 75 -5.87 -3.01 1.67
CA LEU A 75 -4.93 -4.12 1.70
C LEU A 75 -3.56 -3.64 1.20
N LEU A 76 -2.53 -3.76 2.02
CA LEU A 76 -1.13 -3.58 1.62
C LEU A 76 -0.51 -4.93 1.29
N CYS A 77 0.24 -4.96 0.20
CA CYS A 77 0.94 -6.13 -0.29
C CYS A 77 2.42 -5.77 -0.45
N PHE A 78 3.28 -6.46 0.30
CA PHE A 78 4.72 -6.35 0.07
C PHE A 78 5.11 -7.44 -0.91
N GLN A 79 5.65 -7.01 -2.04
CA GLN A 79 6.19 -7.88 -3.05
C GLN A 79 7.65 -8.20 -2.73
N PHE A 80 7.96 -9.48 -2.71
CA PHE A 80 9.31 -10.01 -2.53
C PHE A 80 9.84 -10.58 -3.84
N GLU A 81 11.16 -10.64 -3.97
CA GLU A 81 11.82 -11.22 -5.15
C GLU A 81 11.67 -12.73 -5.20
N ASP A 82 11.84 -13.39 -4.05
CA ASP A 82 11.95 -14.83 -3.95
C ASP A 82 11.19 -15.39 -2.75
N GLU A 83 10.74 -16.64 -2.88
CA GLU A 83 10.04 -17.32 -1.80
C GLU A 83 10.90 -17.42 -0.54
N GLN A 84 12.23 -17.56 -0.65
CA GLN A 84 13.15 -17.53 0.50
C GLN A 84 13.05 -16.23 1.30
N THR A 85 13.02 -15.09 0.62
CA THR A 85 12.92 -13.77 1.26
C THR A 85 11.54 -13.56 1.88
N LEU A 86 10.49 -14.07 1.23
CA LEU A 86 9.14 -14.11 1.78
C LEU A 86 9.07 -14.99 3.03
N GLU A 87 9.66 -16.19 3.01
CA GLU A 87 9.68 -17.10 4.16
C GLU A 87 10.49 -16.52 5.33
N ALA A 88 11.61 -15.86 5.04
CA ALA A 88 12.38 -15.12 6.04
C ALA A 88 11.59 -13.95 6.64
N ALA A 89 10.73 -13.30 5.84
CA ALA A 89 9.87 -12.21 6.28
C ALA A 89 8.58 -12.69 6.97
N LYS A 90 8.05 -13.89 6.69
CA LYS A 90 6.84 -14.46 7.32
C LYS A 90 6.75 -14.21 8.85
N PRO A 91 7.80 -14.41 9.67
CA PRO A 91 7.74 -14.10 11.10
C PRO A 91 7.52 -12.60 11.40
N ASP A 92 8.03 -11.70 10.58
CA ASP A 92 7.83 -10.25 10.69
C ASP A 92 6.45 -9.79 10.19
N LEU A 93 5.70 -10.61 9.44
CA LEU A 93 4.38 -10.23 8.90
C LEU A 93 3.45 -9.67 9.98
N LEU A 94 3.37 -10.33 11.14
CA LEU A 94 2.52 -9.88 12.25
C LEU A 94 2.99 -8.54 12.84
N LYS A 95 4.31 -8.29 12.85
CA LYS A 95 4.91 -7.01 13.28
C LYS A 95 4.55 -5.90 12.29
N TRP A 96 4.59 -6.17 10.98
CA TRP A 96 4.18 -5.21 9.95
C TRP A 96 2.68 -4.92 9.98
N GLN A 97 1.83 -5.94 10.17
CA GLN A 97 0.40 -5.77 10.38
C GLN A 97 0.09 -4.86 11.58
N LYS A 98 0.80 -5.03 12.69
CA LYS A 98 0.69 -4.15 13.87
C LYS A 98 1.17 -2.73 13.58
N ARG A 99 2.29 -2.57 12.86
CA ARG A 99 2.80 -1.24 12.47
C ARG A 99 1.82 -0.51 11.56
N LEU A 100 1.24 -1.17 10.56
CA LEU A 100 0.22 -0.60 9.70
C LEU A 100 -1.00 -0.15 10.51
N SER A 101 -1.51 -1.01 11.40
CA SER A 101 -2.65 -0.67 12.26
C SER A 101 -2.36 0.54 13.15
N ALA A 102 -1.18 0.61 13.77
CA ALA A 102 -0.76 1.76 14.57
C ALA A 102 -0.60 3.04 13.74
N ALA A 103 -0.01 2.95 12.53
CA ALA A 103 0.16 4.08 11.62
C ALA A 103 -1.18 4.64 11.13
N MET A 104 -2.11 3.76 10.77
CA MET A 104 -3.48 4.12 10.40
C MET A 104 -4.24 4.75 11.56
N LEU A 105 -4.14 4.15 12.75
CA LEU A 105 -4.76 4.68 13.97
C LEU A 105 -4.25 6.10 14.29
N LYS A 106 -2.94 6.34 14.13
CA LYS A 106 -2.33 7.66 14.32
C LYS A 106 -2.87 8.71 13.33
N LYS A 107 -3.33 8.29 12.16
CA LYS A 107 -4.00 9.13 11.16
C LYS A 107 -5.53 9.19 11.36
N GLY A 108 -6.07 8.56 12.40
CA GLY A 108 -7.50 8.54 12.73
C GLY A 108 -8.30 7.42 12.06
N VAL A 109 -7.64 6.41 11.47
CA VAL A 109 -8.27 5.29 10.77
C VAL A 109 -8.15 4.02 11.61
N ILE A 110 -9.28 3.44 12.01
CA ILE A 110 -9.32 2.21 12.81
C ILE A 110 -9.48 1.01 11.89
N LEU A 111 -8.47 0.15 11.85
CA LEU A 111 -8.50 -1.13 11.14
C LEU A 111 -9.06 -2.22 12.08
N LYS A 112 -10.26 -2.70 11.78
CA LYS A 112 -10.97 -3.69 12.61
C LYS A 112 -10.31 -5.07 12.52
N ASP A 113 -9.91 -5.48 11.32
CA ASP A 113 -9.29 -6.78 11.02
C ASP A 113 -7.81 -6.62 10.65
N MET A 114 -6.95 -6.33 11.63
CA MET A 114 -5.51 -6.08 11.45
C MET A 114 -4.80 -7.08 10.51
N ARG A 115 -5.18 -8.36 10.53
CA ARG A 115 -4.53 -9.41 9.72
C ARG A 115 -4.90 -9.40 8.23
N LYS A 116 -6.00 -8.73 7.86
CA LYS A 116 -6.47 -8.68 6.48
C LYS A 116 -5.98 -7.46 5.72
N HIS A 117 -5.32 -6.52 6.40
CA HIS A 117 -4.89 -5.25 5.81
C HIS A 117 -3.44 -5.25 5.35
N LEU A 118 -2.66 -6.29 5.66
CA LEU A 118 -1.30 -6.44 5.17
C LEU A 118 -0.98 -7.91 4.94
N THR A 119 -0.48 -8.21 3.74
CA THR A 119 -0.01 -9.53 3.34
C THR A 119 1.34 -9.45 2.63
N PHE A 120 2.07 -10.56 2.67
CA PHE A 120 3.28 -10.73 1.86
C PHE A 120 2.95 -11.60 0.67
N THR A 121 3.46 -11.19 -0.48
CA THR A 121 3.17 -11.84 -1.74
C THR A 121 4.42 -11.82 -2.61
N LEU A 122 4.52 -12.77 -3.52
CA LEU A 122 5.46 -12.71 -4.64
C LEU A 122 4.79 -12.08 -5.87
N LEU A 123 3.46 -12.05 -5.85
CA LEU A 123 2.62 -11.52 -6.92
C LEU A 123 2.78 -10.01 -7.01
N GLY A 124 3.06 -9.56 -8.23
CA GLY A 124 3.06 -8.14 -8.54
C GLY A 124 1.62 -7.61 -8.59
N PRO A 125 1.45 -6.28 -8.64
CA PRO A 125 0.16 -5.64 -8.82
C PRO A 125 -0.59 -5.99 -10.12
N ASP A 126 0.01 -6.78 -11.02
CA ASP A 126 -0.53 -7.21 -12.32
C ASP A 126 -0.94 -8.69 -12.36
N ASP A 127 -0.66 -9.47 -11.30
CA ASP A 127 -0.86 -10.93 -11.26
C ASP A 127 -2.09 -11.35 -10.42
#